data_AF-A0A2I0FJI4-F1
#
_entry.id   AF-A0A2I0FJI4-F1
#
_cell.length_a   1.000
_cell.length_b   1.000
_cell.length_c   1.000
_cell.angle_alpha   90.00
_cell.angle_beta   90.00
_cell.angle_gamma   90.00
#
_symmetry.space_group_name_H-M   'P 1'
#
loop_
_entity.id
_entity.type
_entity.pdbx_description
1 polymer ?
#
loop_
_entity_poly.entity_id
_entity_poly.type
_entity_poly.pdbx_seq_one_letter_code
_entity_poly.pdbx_strand_id
1 'polypeptide(L)' 'MKKKIHTYNILLSNGEWLENIRFEGPLEYHFSGVMVSLLPVQDAAGKTIVLNMHHIVKAELLTVEEIGP' A
#
# COMPACT_ATOMS: atom_id res chain seq x y z
N MET A 1 -11.76 6.19 16.65
CA MET A 1 -10.49 6.76 16.16
C MET A 1 -10.71 7.16 14.70
N LYS A 2 -10.28 8.35 14.28
CA LYS A 2 -10.35 8.72 12.85
C LYS A 2 -9.55 7.70 12.04
N LYS A 3 -10.09 7.22 10.93
CA LYS A 3 -9.36 6.35 10.00
C LYS A 3 -8.27 7.16 9.32
N LYS A 4 -7.07 6.60 9.18
CA LYS A 4 -5.98 7.27 8.46
C LYS A 4 -5.69 6.53 7.17
N ILE A 5 -5.95 7.15 6.03
CA ILE A 5 -5.60 6.59 4.73
C ILE A 5 -4.21 7.07 4.36
N HIS A 6 -3.28 6.14 4.19
CA HIS A 6 -1.93 6.42 3.70
C HIS A 6 -1.89 6.07 2.21
N THR A 7 -1.43 7.01 1.39
CA THR A 7 -1.31 6.81 -0.06
C THR A 7 0.16 6.71 -0.43
N TYR A 8 0.54 5.67 -1.16
CA TYR A 8 1.92 5.41 -1.57
C TYR A 8 2.07 5.27 -3.08
N ASN A 9 3.24 5.65 -3.58
CA ASN A 9 3.78 5.10 -4.82
C ASN A 9 4.72 3.94 -4.48
N ILE A 10 4.56 2.79 -5.13
CA ILE A 10 5.31 1.57 -4.83
C ILE A 10 6.12 1.16 -6.06
N LEU A 11 7.44 1.10 -5.92
CA LEU A 11 8.35 0.55 -6.92
C LEU A 11 8.49 -0.95 -6.74
N LEU A 12 8.22 -1.69 -7.81
CA LEU A 12 8.38 -3.13 -7.86
C LEU A 12 9.76 -3.54 -8.41
N SER A 13 10.15 -4.78 -8.14
CA SER A 13 11.43 -5.36 -8.59
C SER A 13 11.56 -5.50 -10.11
N ASN A 14 10.44 -5.42 -10.85
CA ASN A 14 10.43 -5.37 -12.32
C ASN A 14 10.63 -3.94 -12.87
N GLY A 15 10.79 -2.93 -12.02
CA GLY A 15 10.94 -1.52 -12.40
C GLY A 15 9.61 -0.77 -12.59
N GLU A 16 8.47 -1.44 -12.41
CA GLU A 16 7.15 -0.83 -12.51
C GLU A 16 6.82 -0.01 -11.27
N TRP A 17 6.22 1.16 -11.48
CA TRP A 17 5.63 1.98 -10.42
C TRP A 17 4.13 1.76 -10.36
N LEU A 18 3.67 1.35 -9.18
CA LEU A 18 2.26 1.35 -8.83
C LEU A 18 1.94 2.66 -8.12
N GLU A 19 1.09 3.49 -8.73
CA GLU A 19 0.81 4.82 -8.23
C GLU A 19 -0.48 4.89 -7.43
N ASN A 20 -0.51 5.80 -6.44
CA ASN A 20 -1.68 6.13 -5.64
C ASN A 20 -2.33 4.93 -4.93
N ILE A 21 -1.52 4.00 -4.42
CA ILE A 21 -1.99 2.83 -3.68
C ILE A 21 -2.39 3.25 -2.26
N ARG A 22 -3.62 2.93 -1.87
CA ARG A 22 -4.23 3.42 -0.62
C ARG A 22 -4.33 2.31 0.44
N PHE A 23 -3.93 2.62 1.66
CA PHE A 23 -3.99 1.73 2.82
C PHE A 23 -4.68 2.38 4.01
N GLU A 24 -5.46 1.62 4.79
CA GLU A 24 -5.86 2.04 6.12
C GLU A 24 -4.69 1.80 7.09
N GLY A 25 -4.02 2.87 7.51
CA GLY A 25 -2.78 2.82 8.31
C GLY A 25 -1.49 2.69 7.48
N PRO A 26 -0.32 2.74 8.13
CA PRO A 26 0.99 2.60 7.49
C PRO A 26 1.15 1.23 6.80
N LEU A 27 1.88 1.19 5.69
CA LEU A 27 2.12 -0.01 4.89
C LEU A 27 2.69 -1.18 5.73
N GLU A 28 3.59 -0.86 6.66
CA GLU A 28 4.28 -1.82 7.53
C GLU A 28 3.33 -2.61 8.43
N TYR A 29 2.17 -2.04 8.78
CA TYR A 29 1.17 -2.72 9.61
C TYR A 29 0.50 -3.86 8.85
N HIS A 30 0.47 -3.79 7.52
CA HIS A 30 -0.14 -4.81 6.67
C HIS A 30 0.78 -6.01 6.39
N PHE A 31 2.08 -5.88 6.70
CA PHE A 31 3.06 -6.97 6.63
C PHE A 31 3.46 -7.49 8.03
N SER A 32 2.59 -7.30 9.03
CA SER A 32 2.85 -7.67 10.42
C SER A 32 2.73 -9.19 10.65
N GLY A 33 3.75 -9.94 10.27
CA GLY A 33 3.90 -11.34 10.68
C GLY A 33 4.70 -12.21 9.70
N VAL A 34 5.21 -13.34 10.20
CA VAL A 34 6.02 -14.33 9.45
C VAL A 34 5.28 -14.95 8.24
N MET A 35 3.97 -14.73 8.10
CA MET A 35 3.14 -15.41 7.09
C MET A 35 2.42 -14.50 6.07
N VAL A 36 2.48 -13.17 6.18
CA VAL A 36 1.78 -12.28 5.22
C VAL A 36 2.80 -11.64 4.30
N SER A 37 3.06 -12.30 3.18
CA SER A 37 3.85 -11.73 2.07
C SER A 37 2.97 -11.23 0.93
N LEU A 38 1.69 -11.62 0.89
CA LEU A 38 0.74 -11.23 -0.16
C LEU A 38 -0.35 -10.30 0.42
N LEU A 39 -0.51 -9.13 -0.19
CA LEU A 39 -1.44 -8.10 0.25
C LEU A 39 -2.30 -7.60 -0.92
N PRO A 40 -3.62 -7.90 -0.95
CA PRO A 40 -4.50 -7.33 -1.96
C PRO A 40 -4.70 -5.83 -1.71
N VAL A 41 -4.54 -5.03 -2.75
CA VAL A 41 -4.72 -3.57 -2.72
C VAL A 41 -5.50 -3.12 -3.96
N GLN A 42 -6.06 -1.92 -3.90
CA GLN A 42 -6.67 -1.29 -5.07
C GLN A 42 -5.72 -0.27 -5.67
N ASP A 43 -5.59 -0.30 -6.99
CA ASP A 43 -4.93 0.76 -7.75
C ASP A 43 -5.86 1.97 -7.97
N ALA A 44 -5.35 3.01 -8.62
CA ALA A 44 -6.10 4.21 -8.95
C ALA A 44 -7.34 3.96 -9.86
N ALA A 45 -7.36 2.86 -10.60
CA ALA A 45 -8.49 2.45 -11.43
C ALA A 45 -9.52 1.60 -10.66
N GLY A 46 -9.31 1.35 -9.36
CA GLY A 46 -10.14 0.49 -8.53
C GLY A 46 -9.95 -1.00 -8.80
N LYS A 47 -8.95 -1.38 -9.61
CA LYS A 47 -8.63 -2.78 -9.87
C LYS A 47 -7.89 -3.35 -8.67
N THR A 48 -8.28 -4.56 -8.26
CA THR A 48 -7.57 -5.29 -7.22
C THR A 48 -6.29 -5.90 -7.79
N ILE A 49 -5.17 -5.59 -7.17
CA ILE A 49 -3.86 -6.18 -7.43
C ILE A 49 -3.33 -6.82 -6.14
N VAL A 50 -2.53 -7.87 -6.26
CA VAL A 50 -1.93 -8.53 -5.09
C VAL A 50 -0.45 -8.18 -5.04
N LEU A 51 -0.06 -7.39 -4.05
CA LEU A 51 1.33 -7.05 -3.78
C LEU A 51 2.04 -8.21 -3.12
N ASN A 52 3.25 -8.52 -3.58
CA ASN A 52 4.17 -9.40 -2.87
C ASN A 52 5.25 -8.55 -2.19
N MET A 53 5.36 -8.63 -0.86
CA MET A 53 6.35 -7.90 -0.06
C MET A 53 7.78 -8.07 -0.59
N HIS A 54 8.14 -9.27 -1.04
CA HIS A 54 9.49 -9.57 -1.54
C HIS A 54 9.80 -8.91 -2.88
N HIS A 55 8.78 -8.40 -3.58
CA HIS A 55 8.94 -7.69 -4.84
C HIS A 55 8.83 -6.17 -4.68
N ILE A 56 8.59 -5.66 -3.46
CA ILE A 56 8.59 -4.22 -3.19
C ILE A 56 10.04 -3.76 -2.99
N VAL A 57 10.49 -2.84 -3.84
CA VAL A 57 11.82 -2.22 -3.75
C VAL A 57 11.76 -0.93 -2.93
N LYS A 58 10.70 -0.13 -3.11
CA LYS A 58 10.52 1.17 -2.46
C LYS A 58 9.04 1.47 -2.30
N ALA A 59 8.65 2.10 -1.20
CA ALA A 59 7.34 2.71 -1.00
C ALA A 59 7.51 4.19 -0.61
N GLU A 60 7.00 5.10 -1.43
CA GLU A 60 7.01 6.54 -1.20
C GLU A 60 5.66 6.99 -0.67
N LEU A 61 5.62 7.42 0.59
CA LEU A 61 4.40 7.99 1.17
C LEU A 61 4.13 9.35 0.54
N LEU A 62 2.98 9.48 -0.12
CA LEU A 62 2.51 10.72 -0.75
C LEU A 62 1.68 11.55 0.22
N THR A 63 0.66 10.94 0.83
CA THR A 63 -0.31 11.63 1.67
C THR A 63 -0.81 10.77 2.81
N VAL A 64 -1.26 11.44 3.88
CA VAL A 64 -2.01 10.84 4.98
C VAL A 64 -3.31 11.61 5.14
N GLU A 65 -4.43 10.98 4.82
CA GLU A 65 -5.78 11.56 4.93
C GLU A 65 -6.44 11.06 6.23
N GLU A 66 -7.01 11.95 7.04
CA GLU A 66 -7.86 11.54 8.17
C GLU A 66 -9.33 11.50 7.72
N ILE A 67 -9.94 10.32 7.74
CA ILE A 67 -11.36 10.11 7.44
C ILE A 67 -12.11 9.85 8.74
N GLY A 68 -13.00 10.77 9.09
CA GLY A 68 -13.89 10.70 10.26
C GLY A 68 -14.86 11.89 10.25
N PRO A 69 -15.95 11.85 11.06
CA PRO A 69 -16.90 12.96 11.14
C PRO A 69 -16.23 14.24 11.65
#